data_AF-A0A1G2YXT4-F1
#
_entry.id   AF-A0A1G2YXT4-F1
#
_cell.length_a   1.000
_cell.length_b   1.000
_cell.length_c   1.000
_cell.angle_alpha   90.00
_cell.angle_beta   90.00
_cell.angle_gamma   90.00
#
_symmetry.space_group_name_H-M   'P 1'
#
loop_
_entity.id
_entity.type
_entity.pdbx_description
1 polymer ?
#
loop_
_entity_poly.entity_id
_entity_poly.type
_entity_poly.pdbx_seq_one_letter_code
_entity_poly.pdbx_strand_id
1 'polypeptide(L)'
;MPKGCSNKTGAKTAAKSKPKTKCNKTEEPCPLKQKKKIKLVELVEVVKRGGKEGTVVGAAKASKEIQKLEDRTEKSGPAYKQFINLGKDIEGADKRHPEFGRYIELKARVEWKDGKKTGLKGKKIHFSYDLTKGDKRDSQLKTGKVDLDSSEDAYFEGGSGPNKDKLVKSVSDDGWTDTIKFYLSQYGGDKYIVKAQADEDDKGSPSGQELKTNRYEVWRRFWYQLTHESKFNVPKPDSSIAAYKKVCAEMTEATTKKFKKEDLSKDVQERTFYSEYMVKQGGKSDKVAVIGNHNKKHFYNMLKKPYPEKEKPVKVHLIVCQYQCDPKDEAEAEKIHIKSNPVDVAVTVNNGEFVCKPALKDTLVVKNKGEWSVEWPPKTFSYKLIKVMSHLKKPKKLKGELNDSHIDIPEKRKGTNIVRIKLPPDAPNPKNYEVYVKLTLRVGKGYAGESAGHQILTVYDSSDEPDYNDTITHEIGHTFNQTPDASTHEQPKSLKDHPKWHNDAYGGSGDHCSTGATLVDDTDTTSGESWDEGTCVMYLGTSSICKHEFCDVCIPYVRLQDMSSI
;
A
#
# COMPACT_ATOMS: atom_id res chain seq x y z
N MET A 1 -43.89 52.34 54.88
CA MET A 1 -42.90 51.24 54.77
C MET A 1 -42.67 50.66 56.17
N PRO A 2 -42.45 49.35 56.38
CA PRO A 2 -43.21 48.18 55.96
C PRO A 2 -43.71 47.32 57.16
N LYS A 3 -44.60 46.36 56.85
CA LYS A 3 -44.95 45.10 57.56
C LYS A 3 -45.52 45.19 58.99
N GLY A 4 -46.85 45.04 59.08
CA GLY A 4 -47.60 44.73 60.30
C GLY A 4 -48.30 43.38 60.21
N CYS A 5 -48.11 42.58 61.24
CA CYS A 5 -48.70 41.26 61.48
C CYS A 5 -50.22 41.29 61.73
N SER A 6 -50.82 40.13 61.40
CA SER A 6 -51.82 39.36 62.14
C SER A 6 -53.26 39.86 62.39
N ASN A 7 -54.16 38.95 61.96
CA ASN A 7 -55.31 38.36 62.66
C ASN A 7 -56.72 39.00 62.62
N LYS A 8 -57.58 38.23 61.93
CA LYS A 8 -58.87 37.62 62.36
C LYS A 8 -60.08 38.52 62.59
N THR A 9 -61.23 38.11 62.05
CA THR A 9 -62.33 37.47 62.81
C THR A 9 -63.55 37.12 61.94
N GLY A 10 -64.31 36.11 62.38
CA GLY A 10 -65.62 35.72 61.83
C GLY A 10 -65.83 34.20 61.89
N ALA A 11 -65.86 33.58 63.09
CA ALA A 11 -67.08 33.24 63.85
C ALA A 11 -67.76 31.93 63.35
N LYS A 12 -67.57 30.80 64.05
CA LYS A 12 -68.40 30.23 65.15
C LYS A 12 -69.44 29.23 64.60
N THR A 13 -69.31 27.94 64.91
CA THR A 13 -70.08 27.29 65.99
C THR A 13 -69.60 25.86 66.25
N ALA A 14 -69.64 25.47 67.52
CA ALA A 14 -69.20 24.20 68.06
C ALA A 14 -70.39 23.25 68.28
N ALA A 15 -70.14 21.94 68.20
CA ALA A 15 -70.90 20.94 68.94
C ALA A 15 -69.96 19.82 69.44
N LYS A 16 -70.16 19.46 70.70
CA LYS A 16 -69.34 18.57 71.54
C LYS A 16 -69.68 17.09 71.32
N SER A 17 -68.68 16.20 71.46
CA SER A 17 -68.81 14.96 72.28
C SER A 17 -67.46 14.25 72.49
N LYS A 18 -67.14 13.96 73.76
CA LYS A 18 -66.03 13.11 74.25
C LYS A 18 -66.38 11.59 74.09
N PRO A 19 -65.56 10.61 74.57
CA PRO A 19 -64.29 10.13 74.01
C PRO A 19 -64.20 8.57 73.93
N LYS A 20 -63.09 8.09 73.35
CA LYS A 20 -62.49 6.73 73.44
C LYS A 20 -63.15 5.60 72.63
N THR A 21 -62.43 5.09 71.64
CA THR A 21 -61.85 3.73 71.72
C THR A 21 -60.63 3.64 70.80
N LYS A 22 -59.47 3.28 71.36
CA LYS A 22 -58.29 2.85 70.61
C LYS A 22 -58.60 1.46 70.05
N CYS A 23 -58.51 1.29 68.73
CA CYS A 23 -58.22 -0.01 68.13
C CYS A 23 -56.91 0.12 67.36
N ASN A 24 -55.85 -0.45 67.96
CA ASN A 24 -54.64 -0.84 67.25
C ASN A 24 -55.05 -1.81 66.14
N LYS A 25 -54.92 -1.40 64.88
CA LYS A 25 -54.68 -2.34 63.79
C LYS A 25 -53.24 -2.12 63.36
N THR A 26 -52.41 -3.09 63.74
CA THR A 26 -51.15 -3.39 63.07
C THR A 26 -51.40 -3.39 61.56
N GLU A 27 -50.91 -2.35 60.89
CA GLU A 27 -50.69 -2.39 59.46
C GLU A 27 -49.68 -3.50 59.19
N GLU A 28 -50.15 -4.62 58.67
CA GLU A 28 -49.25 -5.53 57.96
C GLU A 28 -48.54 -4.70 56.88
N PRO A 29 -47.19 -4.73 56.80
CA PRO A 29 -46.50 -4.02 55.75
C PRO A 29 -46.93 -4.63 54.42
N CYS A 30 -47.56 -3.79 53.59
CA CYS A 30 -47.81 -4.05 52.18
C CYS A 30 -46.59 -4.79 51.60
N PRO A 31 -46.75 -5.98 50.98
CA PRO A 31 -45.61 -6.69 50.42
C PRO A 31 -45.00 -5.74 49.40
N LEU A 32 -43.83 -5.18 49.75
CA LEU A 32 -42.99 -4.41 48.83
C LEU A 32 -43.01 -5.19 47.53
N LYS A 33 -43.63 -4.62 46.48
CA LYS A 33 -43.55 -5.17 45.13
C LYS A 33 -42.08 -5.43 44.91
N GLN A 34 -41.64 -6.69 45.04
CA GLN A 34 -40.29 -7.07 44.71
C GLN A 34 -40.13 -6.61 43.28
N LYS A 35 -39.31 -5.57 43.08
CA LYS A 35 -39.02 -5.08 41.74
C LYS A 35 -38.55 -6.30 40.97
N LYS A 36 -39.33 -6.73 39.98
CA LYS A 36 -38.93 -7.82 39.11
C LYS A 36 -37.56 -7.41 38.56
N LYS A 37 -36.53 -8.22 38.82
CA LYS A 37 -35.17 -7.93 38.39
C LYS A 37 -34.89 -8.71 37.12
N ILE A 38 -34.41 -8.02 36.09
CA ILE A 38 -33.85 -8.68 34.91
C ILE A 38 -32.43 -9.15 35.22
N LYS A 39 -31.88 -10.01 34.37
CA LYS A 39 -30.46 -10.38 34.30
C LYS A 39 -30.00 -10.35 32.86
N LEU A 40 -28.78 -9.88 32.62
CA LEU A 40 -28.12 -10.01 31.32
C LEU A 40 -27.67 -11.46 31.13
N VAL A 41 -28.07 -12.10 30.03
CA VAL A 41 -27.79 -13.52 29.79
C VAL A 41 -26.91 -13.77 28.57
N GLU A 42 -26.98 -12.92 27.55
CA GLU A 42 -26.21 -13.08 26.32
C GLU A 42 -25.68 -11.75 25.79
N LEU A 43 -24.46 -11.79 25.24
CA LEU A 43 -23.86 -10.77 24.38
C LEU A 43 -23.22 -11.53 23.21
N VAL A 44 -23.73 -11.30 22.00
CA VAL A 44 -23.39 -12.08 20.81
C VAL A 44 -23.03 -11.15 19.65
N GLU A 45 -22.08 -11.59 18.82
CA GLU A 45 -21.81 -11.01 17.51
C GLU A 45 -22.75 -11.67 16.51
N VAL A 46 -23.32 -10.87 15.61
CA VAL A 46 -24.27 -11.33 14.61
C VAL A 46 -23.83 -10.97 13.21
N VAL A 47 -24.29 -11.74 12.24
CA VAL A 47 -24.13 -11.46 10.81
C VAL A 47 -25.44 -11.80 10.09
N LYS A 48 -25.74 -11.06 9.03
CA LYS A 48 -26.86 -11.34 8.14
C LYS A 48 -26.36 -11.89 6.81
N ARG A 49 -26.79 -13.11 6.44
CA ARG A 49 -26.48 -13.80 5.16
C ARG A 49 -27.75 -14.44 4.61
N GLY A 50 -28.05 -14.33 3.32
CA GLY A 50 -29.25 -14.96 2.74
C GLY A 50 -30.55 -14.45 3.34
N GLY A 51 -30.57 -13.20 3.80
CA GLY A 51 -31.70 -12.62 4.53
C GLY A 51 -31.87 -13.12 5.97
N LYS A 52 -31.06 -14.08 6.44
CA LYS A 52 -31.12 -14.67 7.78
C LYS A 52 -30.06 -14.06 8.69
N GLU A 53 -30.45 -13.70 9.90
CA GLU A 53 -29.52 -13.34 10.98
C GLU A 53 -29.02 -14.62 11.67
N GLY A 54 -27.78 -14.59 12.12
CA GLY A 54 -27.23 -15.63 12.97
C GLY A 54 -25.96 -15.19 13.69
N THR A 55 -25.55 -15.97 14.69
CA THR A 55 -24.39 -15.61 15.51
C THR A 55 -23.07 -15.97 14.83
N VAL A 56 -22.08 -15.12 15.05
CA VAL A 56 -20.67 -15.35 14.75
C VAL A 56 -19.97 -15.75 16.04
N VAL A 57 -19.33 -16.92 16.04
CA VAL A 57 -18.67 -17.46 17.23
C VAL A 57 -17.17 -17.19 17.18
N GLY A 58 -16.59 -16.83 18.32
CA GLY A 58 -15.15 -16.63 18.46
C GLY A 58 -14.87 -15.40 19.30
N ALA A 59 -15.12 -14.21 18.75
CA ALA A 59 -14.98 -12.99 19.52
C ALA A 59 -16.13 -12.81 20.53
N ALA A 60 -17.34 -13.24 20.19
CA ALA A 60 -18.44 -13.39 21.13
C ALA A 60 -18.83 -14.87 21.30
N LYS A 61 -19.66 -15.15 22.33
CA LYS A 61 -20.18 -16.50 22.58
C LYS A 61 -21.31 -16.83 21.61
N ALA A 62 -21.55 -18.11 21.37
CA ALA A 62 -22.75 -18.57 20.68
C ALA A 62 -24.01 -18.23 21.49
N SER A 63 -25.10 -17.92 20.79
CA SER A 63 -26.43 -17.80 21.41
C SER A 63 -27.07 -19.18 21.53
N LYS A 64 -27.96 -19.34 22.52
CA LYS A 64 -28.88 -20.49 22.58
C LYS A 64 -30.16 -20.26 21.76
N GLU A 65 -30.50 -19.00 21.46
CA GLU A 65 -31.76 -18.61 20.82
C GLU A 65 -31.57 -18.23 19.34
N ILE A 66 -30.37 -17.79 18.96
CA ILE A 66 -30.03 -17.42 17.59
C ILE A 66 -29.10 -18.50 17.00
N GLN A 67 -29.45 -19.03 15.84
CA GLN A 67 -28.64 -20.04 15.15
C GLN A 67 -27.22 -19.52 14.86
N LYS A 68 -26.22 -20.39 14.97
CA LYS A 68 -24.85 -20.09 14.52
C LYS A 68 -24.79 -20.09 12.99
N LEU A 69 -24.10 -19.10 12.42
CA LEU A 69 -23.84 -19.04 10.97
C LEU A 69 -22.36 -19.06 10.60
N GLU A 70 -21.46 -18.59 11.47
CA GLU A 70 -20.05 -18.43 11.13
C GLU A 70 -19.15 -18.54 12.36
N ASP A 71 -17.87 -18.87 12.13
CA ASP A 71 -16.80 -18.75 13.11
C ASP A 71 -15.80 -17.67 12.69
N ARG A 72 -15.32 -16.87 13.65
CA ARG A 72 -14.12 -16.05 13.43
C ARG A 72 -12.88 -16.94 13.50
N THR A 73 -12.14 -16.99 12.41
CA THR A 73 -10.90 -17.77 12.31
C THR A 73 -9.65 -16.88 12.36
N GLU A 74 -9.76 -15.64 11.88
CA GLU A 74 -8.64 -14.72 11.71
C GLU A 74 -8.17 -14.11 13.04
N LYS A 75 -6.93 -14.41 13.43
CA LYS A 75 -6.36 -14.02 14.74
C LYS A 75 -4.97 -13.40 14.64
N SER A 76 -4.69 -12.55 15.63
CA SER A 76 -3.37 -12.00 15.95
C SER A 76 -3.14 -12.21 17.46
N GLY A 77 -2.37 -13.25 17.78
CA GLY A 77 -2.28 -13.75 19.16
C GLY A 77 -3.67 -14.09 19.73
N PRO A 78 -4.06 -13.54 20.90
CA PRO A 78 -5.37 -13.78 21.49
C PRO A 78 -6.50 -12.91 20.91
N ALA A 79 -6.19 -11.93 20.04
CA ALA A 79 -7.18 -11.03 19.45
C ALA A 79 -7.67 -11.54 18.08
N TYR A 80 -8.90 -11.21 17.74
CA TYR A 80 -9.50 -11.45 16.43
C TYR A 80 -9.28 -10.25 15.51
N LYS A 81 -8.85 -10.49 14.28
CA LYS A 81 -8.59 -9.40 13.33
C LYS A 81 -9.89 -8.79 12.82
N GLN A 82 -9.86 -7.48 12.58
CA GLN A 82 -10.89 -6.74 11.87
C GLN A 82 -10.24 -5.97 10.73
N PHE A 83 -10.50 -6.38 9.48
CA PHE A 83 -9.95 -5.78 8.27
C PHE A 83 -10.79 -4.59 7.82
N ILE A 84 -10.39 -3.40 8.24
CA ILE A 84 -11.22 -2.20 8.12
C ILE A 84 -11.31 -1.64 6.71
N ASN A 85 -10.33 -1.95 5.84
CA ASN A 85 -10.23 -1.46 4.46
C ASN A 85 -11.02 -2.32 3.46
N LEU A 86 -11.71 -3.37 3.92
CA LEU A 86 -12.47 -4.29 3.08
C LEU A 86 -13.98 -4.13 3.27
N GLY A 87 -14.73 -4.29 2.18
CA GLY A 87 -16.19 -4.32 2.24
C GLY A 87 -16.71 -5.64 2.81
N LYS A 88 -17.69 -5.56 3.73
CA LYS A 88 -18.35 -6.75 4.31
C LYS A 88 -18.98 -7.66 3.26
N ASP A 89 -19.59 -7.08 2.22
CA ASP A 89 -20.41 -7.79 1.23
C ASP A 89 -19.70 -7.97 -0.10
N ILE A 90 -18.37 -8.06 -0.08
CA ILE A 90 -17.60 -7.99 -1.31
C ILE A 90 -17.85 -9.15 -2.27
N GLU A 91 -18.14 -10.32 -1.70
CA GLU A 91 -18.59 -11.51 -2.42
C GLU A 91 -20.12 -11.61 -2.56
N GLY A 92 -20.84 -10.55 -2.16
CA GLY A 92 -22.29 -10.51 -2.03
C GLY A 92 -22.75 -10.71 -0.58
N ALA A 93 -23.97 -10.23 -0.29
CA ALA A 93 -24.55 -10.26 1.06
C ALA A 93 -24.68 -11.68 1.65
N ASP A 94 -24.82 -12.70 0.81
CA ASP A 94 -24.94 -14.10 1.26
C ASP A 94 -23.61 -14.68 1.76
N LYS A 95 -22.50 -14.03 1.42
CA LYS A 95 -21.15 -14.37 1.84
C LYS A 95 -20.53 -13.26 2.69
N ARG A 96 -21.36 -12.48 3.38
CA ARG A 96 -20.91 -11.37 4.23
C ARG A 96 -19.82 -11.82 5.21
N HIS A 97 -18.68 -11.14 5.22
CA HIS A 97 -17.54 -11.43 6.10
C HIS A 97 -17.63 -10.63 7.41
N PRO A 98 -17.75 -11.28 8.59
CA PRO A 98 -17.83 -10.57 9.87
C PRO A 98 -16.54 -9.78 10.20
N GLU A 99 -15.38 -10.31 9.81
CA GLU A 99 -14.06 -9.71 10.00
C GLU A 99 -13.76 -8.55 9.04
N PHE A 100 -14.57 -8.32 8.00
CA PHE A 100 -14.37 -7.20 7.08
C PHE A 100 -15.17 -5.96 7.51
N GLY A 101 -14.68 -4.79 7.11
CA GLY A 101 -15.27 -3.49 7.36
C GLY A 101 -14.88 -2.90 8.71
N ARG A 102 -15.11 -1.60 8.87
CA ARG A 102 -14.73 -0.84 10.08
C ARG A 102 -15.59 -1.16 11.31
N TYR A 103 -16.66 -1.95 11.18
CA TYR A 103 -17.58 -2.18 12.29
C TYR A 103 -17.90 -3.65 12.50
N ILE A 104 -18.32 -3.96 13.73
CA ILE A 104 -18.91 -5.24 14.14
C ILE A 104 -20.37 -5.04 14.53
N GLU A 105 -21.17 -6.10 14.41
CA GLU A 105 -22.61 -6.10 14.69
C GLU A 105 -22.87 -6.96 15.93
N LEU A 106 -23.55 -6.40 16.94
CA LEU A 106 -23.77 -7.05 18.23
C LEU A 106 -25.23 -7.00 18.66
N LYS A 107 -25.65 -8.01 19.44
CA LYS A 107 -26.92 -8.04 20.17
C LYS A 107 -26.69 -8.48 21.61
N ALA A 108 -27.54 -8.02 22.51
CA ALA A 108 -27.56 -8.47 23.88
C ALA A 108 -28.98 -8.88 24.30
N ARG A 109 -29.07 -9.87 25.19
CA ARG A 109 -30.35 -10.40 25.69
C ARG A 109 -30.43 -10.35 27.20
N VAL A 110 -31.59 -9.93 27.69
CA VAL A 110 -31.97 -10.06 29.10
C VAL A 110 -33.09 -11.06 29.28
N GLU A 111 -33.17 -11.59 30.50
CA GLU A 111 -34.29 -12.40 30.97
C GLU A 111 -34.73 -11.92 32.34
N TRP A 112 -35.96 -12.23 32.72
CA TRP A 112 -36.34 -12.10 34.12
C TRP A 112 -35.60 -13.10 34.99
N LYS A 113 -35.12 -12.69 36.18
CA LYS A 113 -34.48 -13.61 37.13
C LYS A 113 -35.41 -14.72 37.59
N ASP A 114 -36.72 -14.48 37.60
CA ASP A 114 -37.76 -15.45 37.96
C ASP A 114 -38.26 -16.28 36.77
N GLY A 115 -37.62 -16.17 35.59
CA GLY A 115 -37.92 -17.00 34.41
C GLY A 115 -39.23 -16.66 33.68
N LYS A 116 -39.95 -15.61 34.08
CA LYS A 116 -41.13 -15.13 33.35
C LYS A 116 -40.73 -14.62 31.96
N LYS A 117 -41.66 -14.64 30.99
CA LYS A 117 -41.40 -14.21 29.60
C LYS A 117 -42.16 -12.95 29.15
N THR A 118 -43.07 -12.42 29.97
CA THR A 118 -43.89 -11.25 29.59
C THR A 118 -43.35 -9.95 30.19
N GLY A 119 -43.25 -8.89 29.38
CA GLY A 119 -43.01 -7.51 29.86
C GLY A 119 -41.54 -7.07 29.95
N LEU A 120 -40.64 -7.63 29.12
CA LEU A 120 -39.25 -7.17 29.03
C LEU A 120 -39.08 -5.90 28.20
N LYS A 121 -40.06 -5.57 27.34
CA LYS A 121 -39.99 -4.41 26.45
C LYS A 121 -39.69 -3.11 27.19
N GLY A 122 -38.74 -2.35 26.65
CA GLY A 122 -38.31 -1.07 27.20
C GLY A 122 -37.22 -1.17 28.27
N LYS A 123 -36.84 -2.39 28.71
CA LYS A 123 -35.68 -2.55 29.60
C LYS A 123 -34.39 -2.20 28.87
N LYS A 124 -33.44 -1.60 29.60
CA LYS A 124 -32.26 -0.98 29.01
C LYS A 124 -31.02 -1.85 29.17
N ILE A 125 -30.20 -1.86 28.12
CA ILE A 125 -28.85 -2.39 28.11
C ILE A 125 -27.91 -1.25 27.72
N HIS A 126 -26.85 -1.09 28.51
CA HIS A 126 -25.78 -0.14 28.30
C HIS A 126 -24.59 -0.87 27.68
N PHE A 127 -24.13 -0.38 26.54
CA PHE A 127 -22.92 -0.83 25.86
C PHE A 127 -21.79 0.17 26.09
N SER A 128 -20.59 -0.36 26.23
CA SER A 128 -19.34 0.39 26.36
C SER A 128 -18.19 -0.43 25.77
N TYR A 129 -16.98 0.12 25.71
CA TYR A 129 -15.80 -0.63 25.30
C TYR A 129 -14.56 -0.25 26.11
N ASP A 130 -13.60 -1.18 26.17
CA ASP A 130 -12.23 -0.88 26.56
C ASP A 130 -11.36 -0.78 25.30
N LEU A 131 -10.51 0.24 25.24
CA LEU A 131 -9.50 0.42 24.20
C LEU A 131 -8.11 0.13 24.78
N THR A 132 -7.35 -0.72 24.10
CA THR A 132 -5.89 -0.76 24.22
C THR A 132 -5.30 -0.16 22.95
N LYS A 133 -4.66 1.01 23.08
CA LYS A 133 -4.03 1.72 21.95
C LYS A 133 -2.93 0.86 21.33
N GLY A 134 -2.88 0.83 20.00
CA GLY A 134 -1.78 0.22 19.26
C GLY A 134 -0.47 1.00 19.46
N ASP A 135 0.66 0.34 19.23
CA ASP A 135 1.98 0.99 19.36
C ASP A 135 2.07 2.27 18.51
N LYS A 136 2.77 3.27 19.05
CA LYS A 136 3.03 4.57 18.42
C LYS A 136 1.80 5.39 18.03
N ARG A 137 0.58 5.00 18.44
CA ARG A 137 -0.67 5.72 18.12
C ARG A 137 -0.63 7.20 18.45
N ASP A 138 -0.02 7.56 19.58
CA ASP A 138 -0.01 8.94 20.06
C ASP A 138 1.24 9.73 19.62
N SER A 139 2.25 9.10 18.99
CA SER A 139 3.59 9.72 18.81
C SER A 139 3.65 10.82 17.75
N GLN A 140 2.74 10.83 16.79
CA GLN A 140 2.71 11.79 15.67
C GLN A 140 1.38 12.56 15.59
N LEU A 141 0.56 12.53 16.65
CA LEU A 141 -0.65 13.34 16.72
C LEU A 141 -0.29 14.84 16.77
N LYS A 142 -1.16 15.70 16.21
CA LYS A 142 -1.04 17.18 16.20
C LYS A 142 -1.17 17.80 17.61
N THR A 143 -0.35 17.40 18.59
CA THR A 143 -0.03 18.00 19.91
C THR A 143 -1.10 18.64 20.83
N GLY A 144 -2.36 18.78 20.42
CA GLY A 144 -3.49 19.23 21.24
C GLY A 144 -4.67 18.24 21.26
N LYS A 145 -4.61 17.17 20.46
CA LYS A 145 -5.57 16.06 20.51
C LYS A 145 -4.98 14.91 21.34
N VAL A 146 -5.70 14.49 22.38
CA VAL A 146 -5.35 13.30 23.21
C VAL A 146 -5.77 12.00 22.50
N ASP A 147 -6.47 12.14 21.37
CA ASP A 147 -7.08 11.04 20.64
C ASP A 147 -7.18 11.33 19.14
N LEU A 148 -7.58 10.31 18.37
CA LEU A 148 -7.84 10.43 16.94
C LEU A 148 -8.99 11.41 16.68
N ASP A 149 -9.01 11.93 15.46
CA ASP A 149 -10.12 12.67 14.91
C ASP A 149 -11.41 11.85 15.01
N SER A 150 -12.55 12.50 15.26
CA SER A 150 -13.84 11.81 15.40
C SER A 150 -14.19 10.90 14.21
N SER A 151 -13.74 11.26 13.01
CA SER A 151 -13.95 10.44 11.81
C SER A 151 -13.00 9.23 11.72
N GLU A 152 -11.92 9.22 12.49
CA GLU A 152 -10.88 8.18 12.54
C GLU A 152 -10.95 7.33 13.81
N ASP A 153 -11.67 7.79 14.84
CA ASP A 153 -11.77 7.10 16.12
C ASP A 153 -12.90 6.05 16.18
N ALA A 154 -12.92 5.25 17.24
CA ALA A 154 -13.99 4.29 17.51
C ALA A 154 -15.25 4.98 18.06
N TYR A 155 -16.42 4.42 17.74
CA TYR A 155 -17.70 4.90 18.22
C TYR A 155 -18.82 3.85 18.10
N PHE A 156 -19.85 3.96 18.93
CA PHE A 156 -21.12 3.28 18.69
C PHE A 156 -22.01 4.06 17.72
N GLU A 157 -22.81 3.35 16.93
CA GLU A 157 -23.81 3.98 16.05
C GLU A 157 -24.65 5.06 16.77
N GLY A 158 -24.85 6.20 16.09
CA GLY A 158 -25.58 7.33 16.66
C GLY A 158 -24.81 8.11 17.74
N GLY A 159 -23.61 7.68 18.11
CA GLY A 159 -22.73 8.41 19.01
C GLY A 159 -22.10 9.63 18.33
N SER A 160 -22.17 10.79 18.97
CA SER A 160 -21.45 12.00 18.57
C SER A 160 -20.86 12.69 19.79
N GLY A 161 -19.66 13.28 19.64
CA GLY A 161 -19.01 14.04 20.71
C GLY A 161 -18.70 13.18 21.95
N PRO A 162 -19.02 13.66 23.17
CA PRO A 162 -18.57 13.03 24.43
C PRO A 162 -19.26 11.71 24.77
N ASN A 163 -20.30 11.31 24.03
CA ASN A 163 -21.05 10.07 24.27
C ASN A 163 -20.74 8.97 23.25
N LYS A 164 -19.72 9.14 22.40
CA LYS A 164 -19.37 8.17 21.35
C LYS A 164 -18.98 6.78 21.90
N ASP A 165 -18.54 6.73 23.15
CA ASP A 165 -18.03 5.58 23.87
C ASP A 165 -19.11 4.75 24.57
N LYS A 166 -20.37 5.22 24.57
CA LYS A 166 -21.49 4.57 25.25
C LYS A 166 -22.72 4.55 24.36
N LEU A 167 -23.47 3.45 24.43
CA LEU A 167 -24.75 3.32 23.74
C LEU A 167 -25.77 2.67 24.68
N VAL A 168 -26.98 3.21 24.72
CA VAL A 168 -28.08 2.62 25.49
C VAL A 168 -29.15 2.18 24.51
N LYS A 169 -29.51 0.90 24.55
CA LYS A 169 -30.64 0.35 23.77
C LYS A 169 -31.69 -0.22 24.69
N SER A 170 -32.94 -0.06 24.28
CA SER A 170 -34.05 -0.78 24.89
C SER A 170 -34.17 -2.16 24.25
N VAL A 171 -34.69 -3.12 25.00
CA VAL A 171 -34.99 -4.47 24.51
C VAL A 171 -36.45 -4.58 24.08
N SER A 172 -36.70 -5.53 23.21
CA SER A 172 -38.03 -5.95 22.75
C SER A 172 -38.70 -6.89 23.76
N ASP A 173 -39.93 -7.34 23.49
CA ASP A 173 -40.66 -8.26 24.37
C ASP A 173 -39.95 -9.61 24.55
N ASP A 174 -39.16 -10.04 23.56
CA ASP A 174 -38.32 -11.25 23.61
C ASP A 174 -37.01 -11.07 24.41
N GLY A 175 -36.77 -9.86 24.93
CA GLY A 175 -35.60 -9.52 25.73
C GLY A 175 -34.35 -9.17 24.92
N TRP A 176 -34.40 -9.18 23.58
CA TRP A 176 -33.28 -8.79 22.71
C TRP A 176 -33.24 -7.30 22.46
N THR A 177 -32.03 -6.73 22.35
CA THR A 177 -31.84 -5.45 21.68
C THR A 177 -31.98 -5.61 20.16
N ASP A 178 -32.29 -4.51 19.47
CA ASP A 178 -31.95 -4.39 18.06
C ASP A 178 -30.44 -4.60 17.85
N THR A 179 -30.04 -4.94 16.63
CA THR A 179 -28.62 -5.05 16.25
C THR A 179 -27.95 -3.69 16.33
N ILE A 180 -26.86 -3.60 17.08
CA ILE A 180 -26.04 -2.40 17.19
C ILE A 180 -24.80 -2.52 16.31
N LYS A 181 -24.27 -1.38 15.88
CA LYS A 181 -22.94 -1.31 15.26
C LYS A 181 -21.94 -0.63 16.19
N PHE A 182 -20.80 -1.28 16.36
CA PHE A 182 -19.62 -0.67 16.97
C PHE A 182 -18.54 -0.50 15.89
N TYR A 183 -18.18 0.75 15.61
CA TYR A 183 -17.14 1.12 14.66
C TYR A 183 -15.81 1.19 15.39
N LEU A 184 -14.81 0.46 14.91
CA LEU A 184 -13.43 0.51 15.41
C LEU A 184 -12.74 1.77 14.88
N SER A 185 -11.61 2.15 15.49
CA SER A 185 -10.77 3.22 14.93
C SER A 185 -10.16 2.79 13.60
N GLN A 186 -9.57 3.76 12.91
CA GLN A 186 -8.78 3.52 11.72
C GLN A 186 -7.32 3.17 12.03
N TYR A 187 -6.88 3.20 13.30
CA TYR A 187 -5.48 2.98 13.63
C TYR A 187 -5.15 1.49 13.81
N GLY A 188 -4.24 0.97 12.97
CA GLY A 188 -3.78 -0.42 13.00
C GLY A 188 -3.19 -0.80 14.36
N GLY A 189 -3.63 -1.95 14.89
CA GLY A 189 -3.18 -2.46 16.19
C GLY A 189 -3.99 -1.97 17.39
N ASP A 190 -4.94 -1.02 17.21
CA ASP A 190 -5.91 -0.71 18.26
C ASP A 190 -6.75 -1.95 18.58
N LYS A 191 -6.93 -2.21 19.89
CA LYS A 191 -7.65 -3.39 20.38
C LYS A 191 -8.85 -3.00 21.21
N TYR A 192 -9.96 -3.71 20.99
CA TYR A 192 -11.24 -3.42 21.60
C TYR A 192 -11.84 -4.63 22.30
N ILE A 193 -12.37 -4.41 23.51
CA ILE A 193 -13.30 -5.33 24.19
C ILE A 193 -14.62 -4.61 24.31
N VAL A 194 -15.68 -5.13 23.68
CA VAL A 194 -17.02 -4.55 23.80
C VAL A 194 -17.75 -5.20 24.97
N LYS A 195 -18.45 -4.37 25.75
CA LYS A 195 -19.13 -4.74 26.98
C LYS A 195 -20.61 -4.42 26.88
N ALA A 196 -21.41 -5.21 27.58
CA ALA A 196 -22.83 -4.94 27.80
C ALA A 196 -23.16 -5.15 29.29
N GLN A 197 -24.00 -4.26 29.82
CA GLN A 197 -24.52 -4.35 31.18
C GLN A 197 -25.98 -3.90 31.19
N ALA A 198 -26.87 -4.69 31.79
CA ALA A 198 -28.28 -4.33 31.91
C ALA A 198 -28.51 -3.25 32.97
N ASP A 199 -29.65 -2.57 32.93
CA ASP A 199 -30.17 -1.78 34.05
C ASP A 199 -31.09 -2.66 34.91
N GLU A 200 -30.50 -3.58 35.69
CA GLU A 200 -31.24 -4.55 36.50
C GLU A 200 -32.12 -3.90 37.58
N ASP A 201 -31.74 -2.72 38.06
CA ASP A 201 -32.45 -1.98 39.11
C ASP A 201 -33.48 -0.95 38.58
N ASP A 202 -33.54 -0.75 37.25
CA ASP A 202 -34.44 0.18 36.55
C ASP A 202 -34.27 1.64 37.01
N LYS A 203 -33.02 2.08 37.11
CA LYS A 203 -32.64 3.42 37.61
C LYS A 203 -32.05 4.35 36.54
N GLY A 204 -32.01 3.89 35.29
CA GLY A 204 -31.40 4.61 34.17
C GLY A 204 -29.88 4.43 34.06
N SER A 205 -29.29 3.54 34.87
CA SER A 205 -27.85 3.31 34.94
C SER A 205 -27.53 1.82 34.94
N PRO A 206 -26.38 1.40 34.37
CA PRO A 206 -26.01 -0.01 34.35
C PRO A 206 -25.85 -0.56 35.77
N SER A 207 -26.38 -1.75 36.01
CA SER A 207 -26.34 -2.48 37.27
C SER A 207 -26.30 -3.99 37.04
N GLY A 208 -25.71 -4.75 37.96
CA GLY A 208 -25.62 -6.21 37.83
C GLY A 208 -24.44 -6.69 36.98
N GLN A 209 -24.59 -7.85 36.33
CA GLN A 209 -23.48 -8.53 35.63
C GLN A 209 -23.09 -7.84 34.32
N GLU A 210 -21.79 -7.69 34.10
CA GLU A 210 -21.21 -7.30 32.81
C GLU A 210 -20.87 -8.55 31.98
N LEU A 211 -21.26 -8.55 30.70
CA LEU A 211 -20.76 -9.49 29.69
C LEU A 211 -19.82 -8.76 28.74
N LYS A 212 -18.78 -9.48 28.28
CA LYS A 212 -17.74 -8.93 27.41
C LYS A 212 -17.41 -9.85 26.25
N THR A 213 -17.01 -9.26 25.13
CA THR A 213 -16.38 -9.97 24.02
C THR A 213 -14.93 -10.35 24.36
N ASN A 214 -14.31 -11.19 23.54
CA ASN A 214 -12.86 -11.23 23.38
C ASN A 214 -12.38 -9.98 22.63
N ARG A 215 -11.05 -9.86 22.48
CA ARG A 215 -10.43 -8.71 21.83
C ARG A 215 -10.61 -8.74 20.32
N TYR A 216 -11.03 -7.63 19.75
CA TYR A 216 -10.86 -7.33 18.32
C TYR A 216 -9.60 -6.48 18.16
N GLU A 217 -8.84 -6.67 17.08
CA GLU A 217 -7.69 -5.84 16.72
C GLU A 217 -7.89 -5.27 15.32
N VAL A 218 -7.58 -3.98 15.14
CA VAL A 218 -7.67 -3.29 13.85
C VAL A 218 -6.53 -3.75 12.94
N TRP A 219 -6.89 -4.28 11.79
CA TRP A 219 -5.98 -4.73 10.75
C TRP A 219 -6.41 -4.20 9.38
N ARG A 220 -5.51 -4.29 8.41
CA ARG A 220 -5.80 -4.12 6.99
C ARG A 220 -5.36 -5.36 6.23
N ARG A 221 -5.92 -5.56 5.05
CA ARG A 221 -5.50 -6.62 4.14
C ARG A 221 -5.52 -6.12 2.71
N PHE A 222 -4.45 -6.40 1.99
CA PHE A 222 -4.34 -6.19 0.56
C PHE A 222 -3.67 -7.39 -0.06
N TRP A 223 -3.87 -7.55 -1.36
CA TRP A 223 -3.32 -8.66 -2.12
C TRP A 223 -2.25 -8.17 -3.09
N TYR A 224 -1.35 -9.06 -3.47
CA TYR A 224 -0.41 -8.80 -4.55
C TYR A 224 -0.49 -9.91 -5.60
N GLN A 225 -0.58 -9.53 -6.88
CA GLN A 225 -0.37 -10.46 -7.98
C GLN A 225 1.10 -10.42 -8.37
N LEU A 226 1.79 -11.55 -8.25
CA LEU A 226 3.14 -11.71 -8.78
C LEU A 226 3.07 -12.03 -10.28
N THR A 227 3.80 -11.29 -11.12
CA THR A 227 3.92 -11.53 -12.56
C THR A 227 5.37 -11.62 -12.98
N HIS A 228 5.78 -12.74 -13.56
CA HIS A 228 7.17 -12.95 -13.94
C HIS A 228 7.31 -13.96 -15.10
N GLU A 229 8.50 -14.02 -15.69
CA GLU A 229 8.81 -14.98 -16.75
C GLU A 229 8.86 -16.42 -16.19
N SER A 230 8.38 -17.40 -16.96
CA SER A 230 8.13 -18.76 -16.48
C SER A 230 9.38 -19.55 -16.08
N LYS A 231 10.53 -19.28 -16.72
CA LYS A 231 11.83 -19.89 -16.40
C LYS A 231 12.59 -19.09 -15.35
N PHE A 232 12.09 -17.92 -14.97
CA PHE A 232 12.64 -17.10 -13.91
C PHE A 232 12.02 -17.46 -12.57
N ASN A 233 12.85 -17.98 -11.67
CA ASN A 233 12.42 -18.31 -10.31
C ASN A 233 12.45 -17.04 -9.45
N VAL A 234 11.27 -16.57 -9.07
CA VAL A 234 11.11 -15.40 -8.21
C VAL A 234 10.60 -15.87 -6.84
N PRO A 235 11.29 -15.54 -5.74
CA PRO A 235 10.85 -15.89 -4.40
C PRO A 235 9.64 -15.03 -3.99
N LYS A 236 8.91 -15.51 -2.99
CA LYS A 236 7.93 -14.67 -2.30
C LYS A 236 8.67 -13.53 -1.58
N PRO A 237 8.10 -12.32 -1.53
CA PRO A 237 8.72 -11.20 -0.83
C PRO A 237 8.46 -11.29 0.69
N ASP A 238 9.04 -12.31 1.34
CA ASP A 238 8.75 -12.65 2.73
C ASP A 238 9.12 -11.53 3.71
N SER A 239 10.21 -10.79 3.46
CA SER A 239 10.59 -9.64 4.29
C SER A 239 9.62 -8.47 4.11
N SER A 240 9.12 -8.24 2.90
CA SER A 240 8.07 -7.23 2.67
C SER A 240 6.76 -7.60 3.38
N ILE A 241 6.37 -8.87 3.30
CA ILE A 241 5.21 -9.41 4.04
C ILE A 241 5.38 -9.18 5.55
N ALA A 242 6.58 -9.42 6.09
CA ALA A 242 6.89 -9.19 7.50
C ALA A 242 6.85 -7.70 7.86
N ALA A 243 7.35 -6.81 7.01
CA ALA A 243 7.33 -5.36 7.21
C ALA A 243 5.89 -4.82 7.32
N TYR A 244 5.00 -5.20 6.41
CA TYR A 244 3.58 -4.81 6.48
C TYR A 244 2.86 -5.41 7.70
N LYS A 245 3.22 -6.63 8.10
CA LYS A 245 2.64 -7.26 9.30
C LYS A 245 2.96 -6.47 10.58
N LYS A 246 4.13 -5.84 10.69
CA LYS A 246 4.52 -4.99 11.84
C LYS A 246 3.63 -3.74 11.98
N VAL A 247 3.03 -3.29 10.89
CA VAL A 247 2.09 -2.14 10.84
C VAL A 247 0.63 -2.58 10.74
N CYS A 248 0.32 -3.82 11.15
CA CYS A 248 -1.02 -4.39 11.17
C CYS A 248 -1.71 -4.39 9.78
N ALA A 249 -0.93 -4.60 8.72
CA ALA A 249 -1.41 -4.79 7.37
C ALA A 249 -0.98 -6.17 6.85
N GLU A 250 -1.91 -6.92 6.27
CA GLU A 250 -1.63 -8.21 5.66
C GLU A 250 -1.41 -8.06 4.16
N MET A 251 -0.19 -8.31 3.74
CA MET A 251 0.18 -8.49 2.35
C MET A 251 -0.01 -9.97 1.97
N THR A 252 -1.02 -10.28 1.17
CA THR A 252 -1.39 -11.67 0.83
C THR A 252 -1.18 -11.96 -0.65
N GLU A 253 -0.58 -13.10 -0.99
CA GLU A 253 -0.42 -13.49 -2.38
C GLU A 253 -1.79 -13.74 -3.04
N ALA A 254 -2.01 -13.17 -4.22
CA ALA A 254 -3.12 -13.49 -5.09
C ALA A 254 -2.74 -14.61 -6.07
N THR A 255 -3.30 -14.55 -7.27
CA THR A 255 -2.94 -15.46 -8.35
C THR A 255 -1.61 -15.04 -8.97
N THR A 256 -0.61 -15.92 -8.98
CA THR A 256 0.64 -15.69 -9.71
C THR A 256 0.44 -15.88 -11.21
N LYS A 257 0.92 -14.92 -12.01
CA LYS A 257 0.85 -14.93 -13.48
C LYS A 257 2.25 -15.14 -14.06
N LYS A 258 2.45 -16.28 -14.72
CA LYS A 258 3.68 -16.53 -15.45
C LYS A 258 3.46 -16.25 -16.93
N PHE A 259 4.46 -15.65 -17.58
CA PHE A 259 4.48 -15.50 -19.04
C PHE A 259 5.66 -16.23 -19.64
N LYS A 260 5.54 -16.61 -20.90
CA LYS A 260 6.62 -17.15 -21.73
C LYS A 260 6.85 -16.23 -22.90
N LYS A 261 8.02 -16.39 -23.53
CA LYS A 261 8.38 -15.66 -24.74
C LYS A 261 7.32 -15.81 -25.85
N GLU A 262 6.73 -16.99 -25.96
CA GLU A 262 5.73 -17.34 -26.98
C GLU A 262 4.34 -16.74 -26.71
N ASP A 263 4.08 -16.27 -25.48
CA ASP A 263 2.81 -15.64 -25.10
C ASP A 263 2.74 -14.17 -25.56
N LEU A 264 3.88 -13.60 -25.98
CA LEU A 264 4.01 -12.19 -26.35
C LEU A 264 3.87 -12.02 -27.87
N SER A 265 3.25 -10.91 -28.29
CA SER A 265 3.30 -10.50 -29.70
C SER A 265 4.75 -10.29 -30.15
N LYS A 266 5.07 -10.54 -31.42
CA LYS A 266 6.45 -10.45 -31.96
C LYS A 266 7.21 -9.18 -31.57
N ASP A 267 6.58 -8.00 -31.67
CA ASP A 267 7.23 -6.74 -31.31
C ASP A 267 7.59 -6.66 -29.81
N VAL A 268 6.66 -7.03 -28.93
CA VAL A 268 6.92 -7.12 -27.48
C VAL A 268 7.98 -8.19 -27.19
N GLN A 269 7.91 -9.35 -27.84
CA GLN A 269 8.86 -10.44 -27.68
C GLN A 269 10.31 -10.01 -28.00
N GLU A 270 10.51 -9.31 -29.12
CA GLU A 270 11.82 -8.83 -29.58
C GLU A 270 12.40 -7.74 -28.67
N ARG A 271 11.53 -6.98 -28.00
CA ARG A 271 11.92 -5.93 -27.04
C ARG A 271 11.79 -6.35 -25.57
N THR A 272 11.54 -7.61 -25.28
CA THR A 272 11.58 -8.14 -23.90
C THR A 272 12.77 -9.06 -23.70
N PHE A 273 13.11 -9.90 -24.69
CA PHE A 273 14.11 -10.96 -24.49
C PHE A 273 15.46 -10.64 -25.14
N TYR A 274 16.38 -10.14 -24.33
CA TYR A 274 17.75 -9.79 -24.71
C TYR A 274 18.74 -10.84 -24.27
N SER A 275 19.85 -11.01 -24.99
CA SER A 275 20.96 -11.78 -24.43
C SER A 275 21.60 -10.97 -23.30
N GLU A 276 21.89 -11.60 -22.17
CA GLU A 276 22.31 -10.89 -20.95
C GLU A 276 23.55 -10.01 -21.16
N TYR A 277 24.51 -10.43 -21.99
CA TYR A 277 25.68 -9.60 -22.32
C TYR A 277 25.33 -8.23 -22.94
N MET A 278 24.11 -8.07 -23.48
CA MET A 278 23.62 -6.82 -24.05
C MET A 278 23.19 -5.80 -23.00
N VAL A 279 22.90 -6.23 -21.77
CA VAL A 279 22.41 -5.37 -20.68
C VAL A 279 23.34 -5.34 -19.47
N LYS A 280 24.16 -6.38 -19.25
CA LYS A 280 25.12 -6.48 -18.15
C LYS A 280 26.51 -6.83 -18.68
N GLN A 281 27.53 -6.12 -18.18
CA GLN A 281 28.93 -6.46 -18.48
C GLN A 281 29.26 -7.86 -17.96
N GLY A 282 29.87 -8.70 -18.80
CA GLY A 282 30.16 -10.09 -18.44
C GLY A 282 28.95 -11.01 -18.42
N GLY A 283 27.76 -10.52 -18.83
CA GLY A 283 26.57 -11.34 -18.99
C GLY A 283 26.75 -12.47 -20.01
N LYS A 284 25.90 -13.49 -19.93
CA LYS A 284 25.94 -14.65 -20.84
C LYS A 284 25.11 -14.44 -22.11
N SER A 285 25.15 -15.40 -23.02
CA SER A 285 24.30 -15.43 -24.21
C SER A 285 22.84 -15.78 -23.93
N ASP A 286 22.54 -16.26 -22.73
CA ASP A 286 21.20 -16.61 -22.27
C ASP A 286 20.24 -15.42 -22.39
N LYS A 287 18.98 -15.73 -22.71
CA LYS A 287 17.94 -14.71 -22.85
C LYS A 287 17.37 -14.36 -21.47
N VAL A 288 17.37 -13.06 -21.17
CA VAL A 288 16.81 -12.47 -19.94
C VAL A 288 15.65 -11.55 -20.30
N ALA A 289 14.67 -11.44 -19.41
CA ALA A 289 13.55 -10.51 -19.59
C ALA A 289 13.97 -9.11 -19.14
N VAL A 290 13.87 -8.16 -20.07
CA VAL A 290 14.09 -6.74 -19.89
C VAL A 290 12.74 -6.05 -19.98
N ILE A 291 12.33 -5.39 -18.91
CA ILE A 291 11.03 -4.70 -18.84
C ILE A 291 11.27 -3.23 -18.50
N GLY A 292 10.50 -2.33 -19.08
CA GLY A 292 10.57 -0.91 -18.75
C GLY A 292 9.64 -0.10 -19.63
N ASN A 293 9.87 1.20 -19.75
CA ASN A 293 9.00 2.15 -20.47
C ASN A 293 8.63 1.73 -21.90
N HIS A 294 9.47 0.94 -22.56
CA HIS A 294 9.26 0.44 -23.91
C HIS A 294 8.23 -0.69 -24.02
N ASN A 295 7.97 -1.47 -22.95
CA ASN A 295 7.09 -2.64 -23.00
C ASN A 295 6.22 -2.86 -21.74
N LYS A 296 6.43 -2.12 -20.64
CA LYS A 296 5.76 -2.30 -19.34
C LYS A 296 4.24 -2.26 -19.42
N LYS A 297 3.69 -1.45 -20.33
CA LYS A 297 2.24 -1.38 -20.56
C LYS A 297 1.64 -2.74 -20.93
N HIS A 298 2.36 -3.60 -21.65
CA HIS A 298 1.90 -4.95 -21.94
C HIS A 298 1.71 -5.75 -20.65
N PHE A 299 2.72 -5.71 -19.78
CA PHE A 299 2.73 -6.43 -18.52
C PHE A 299 1.70 -5.85 -17.54
N TYR A 300 1.60 -4.54 -17.41
CA TYR A 300 0.53 -3.86 -16.67
C TYR A 300 -0.87 -4.35 -17.06
N ASN A 301 -1.11 -4.61 -18.35
CA ASN A 301 -2.39 -5.14 -18.83
C ASN A 301 -2.62 -6.63 -18.51
N MET A 302 -1.61 -7.37 -18.04
CA MET A 302 -1.78 -8.76 -17.57
C MET A 302 -2.53 -8.84 -16.23
N LEU A 303 -2.64 -7.71 -15.55
CA LEU A 303 -3.64 -7.43 -14.54
C LEU A 303 -5.02 -7.27 -15.20
N LYS A 304 -5.48 -8.33 -15.89
CA LYS A 304 -6.68 -8.24 -16.72
C LYS A 304 -7.91 -7.99 -15.86
N LYS A 305 -8.60 -6.90 -16.21
CA LYS A 305 -9.99 -6.63 -15.85
C LYS A 305 -10.88 -7.81 -16.31
N PRO A 306 -11.99 -8.09 -15.62
CA PRO A 306 -12.56 -7.27 -14.55
C PRO A 306 -11.80 -7.41 -13.23
N TYR A 307 -11.54 -6.24 -12.62
CA TYR A 307 -11.25 -6.17 -11.20
C TYR A 307 -12.58 -6.15 -10.42
N PRO A 308 -12.73 -6.93 -9.34
CA PRO A 308 -11.83 -7.96 -8.84
C PRO A 308 -12.45 -9.38 -8.99
N GLU A 309 -11.61 -10.40 -8.92
CA GLU A 309 -12.01 -11.60 -8.16
C GLU A 309 -12.62 -11.04 -6.87
N LYS A 310 -13.95 -11.07 -6.72
CA LYS A 310 -14.65 -10.32 -5.66
C LYS A 310 -14.01 -10.47 -4.27
N GLU A 311 -13.37 -11.61 -4.04
CA GLU A 311 -12.66 -12.01 -2.83
C GLU A 311 -11.33 -11.27 -2.58
N LYS A 312 -10.75 -10.56 -3.57
CA LYS A 312 -9.41 -9.91 -3.53
C LYS A 312 -9.41 -8.49 -4.13
N PRO A 313 -10.09 -7.52 -3.48
CA PRO A 313 -10.40 -6.20 -4.06
C PRO A 313 -9.25 -5.20 -4.11
N VAL A 314 -8.40 -5.16 -3.08
CA VAL A 314 -7.32 -4.21 -2.93
C VAL A 314 -6.08 -4.91 -3.42
N LYS A 315 -5.65 -4.67 -4.66
CA LYS A 315 -4.62 -5.49 -5.29
C LYS A 315 -3.51 -4.66 -5.92
N VAL A 316 -2.30 -4.92 -5.46
CA VAL A 316 -1.07 -4.44 -6.08
C VAL A 316 -0.60 -5.45 -7.13
N HIS A 317 -0.04 -4.98 -8.23
CA HIS A 317 0.57 -5.80 -9.26
C HIS A 317 2.08 -5.69 -9.19
N LEU A 318 2.74 -6.78 -8.78
CA LEU A 318 4.19 -6.88 -8.75
C LEU A 318 4.66 -7.57 -10.02
N ILE A 319 5.26 -6.82 -10.93
CA ILE A 319 5.94 -7.36 -12.12
C ILE A 319 7.41 -7.49 -11.78
N VAL A 320 7.91 -8.72 -11.77
CA VAL A 320 9.28 -9.02 -11.39
C VAL A 320 10.06 -9.48 -12.62
N CYS A 321 11.21 -8.85 -12.83
CA CYS A 321 12.08 -9.08 -13.98
C CYS A 321 13.55 -9.21 -13.56
N GLN A 322 14.39 -9.73 -14.46
CA GLN A 322 15.84 -9.76 -14.24
C GLN A 322 16.47 -8.39 -14.42
N TYR A 323 15.91 -7.56 -15.30
CA TYR A 323 16.42 -6.24 -15.61
C TYR A 323 15.27 -5.27 -15.89
N GLN A 324 15.18 -4.20 -15.11
CA GLN A 324 14.39 -3.04 -15.50
C GLN A 324 15.28 -2.11 -16.32
N CYS A 325 14.87 -1.80 -17.55
CA CYS A 325 15.61 -0.86 -18.38
C CYS A 325 14.70 0.06 -19.19
N ASP A 326 15.06 1.34 -19.18
CA ASP A 326 14.35 2.36 -19.95
C ASP A 326 15.19 2.89 -21.12
N PRO A 327 14.54 3.25 -22.25
CA PRO A 327 15.20 4.03 -23.29
C PRO A 327 15.68 5.38 -22.74
N LYS A 328 16.89 5.80 -23.11
CA LYS A 328 17.47 7.10 -22.77
C LYS A 328 17.93 7.85 -24.01
N ASP A 329 18.64 8.95 -23.77
CA ASP A 329 19.20 9.82 -24.80
C ASP A 329 20.21 9.09 -25.69
N GLU A 330 20.78 9.82 -26.62
CA GLU A 330 21.61 9.24 -27.67
C GLU A 330 23.08 9.27 -27.25
N ALA A 331 23.80 8.17 -27.49
CA ALA A 331 25.24 8.09 -27.36
C ALA A 331 25.90 8.45 -28.68
N GLU A 332 26.82 9.40 -28.65
CA GLU A 332 27.62 9.75 -29.81
C GLU A 332 28.98 9.05 -29.75
N ALA A 333 29.40 8.54 -30.90
CA ALA A 333 30.77 8.18 -31.14
C ALA A 333 31.47 9.37 -31.80
N GLU A 334 32.45 9.95 -31.11
CA GLU A 334 33.37 10.91 -31.72
C GLU A 334 34.00 10.31 -32.98
N LYS A 335 34.29 11.14 -33.99
CA LYS A 335 34.80 10.74 -35.32
C LYS A 335 35.81 9.58 -35.23
N ILE A 336 35.36 8.37 -35.51
CA ILE A 336 36.14 7.13 -35.32
C ILE A 336 36.97 6.87 -36.55
N HIS A 337 38.29 6.76 -36.40
CA HIS A 337 39.15 6.24 -37.46
C HIS A 337 39.07 4.70 -37.51
N ILE A 338 38.50 4.17 -38.60
CA ILE A 338 38.39 2.74 -38.87
C ILE A 338 39.69 2.25 -39.50
N LYS A 339 40.40 1.34 -38.82
CA LYS A 339 41.65 0.71 -39.31
C LYS A 339 41.46 -0.71 -39.84
N SER A 340 40.35 -1.35 -39.48
CA SER A 340 39.96 -2.69 -39.91
C SER A 340 38.44 -2.76 -40.06
N ASN A 341 37.95 -3.69 -40.88
CA ASN A 341 36.51 -3.95 -41.02
C ASN A 341 36.28 -5.47 -40.87
N PRO A 342 35.53 -5.94 -39.85
CA PRO A 342 34.87 -5.16 -38.79
C PRO A 342 35.84 -4.56 -37.77
N VAL A 343 35.33 -3.67 -36.91
CA VAL A 343 36.06 -3.11 -35.75
C VAL A 343 35.13 -2.95 -34.55
N ASP A 344 35.64 -3.23 -33.36
CA ASP A 344 34.95 -2.99 -32.09
C ASP A 344 35.34 -1.61 -31.55
N VAL A 345 34.33 -0.81 -31.19
CA VAL A 345 34.51 0.59 -30.77
C VAL A 345 33.68 0.85 -29.52
N ALA A 346 34.21 1.65 -28.61
CA ALA A 346 33.44 2.18 -27.49
C ALA A 346 32.73 3.45 -27.94
N VAL A 347 31.43 3.56 -27.66
CA VAL A 347 30.69 4.83 -27.76
C VAL A 347 30.67 5.53 -26.40
N THR A 348 30.55 6.85 -26.42
CA THR A 348 30.46 7.64 -25.19
C THR A 348 29.05 7.51 -24.62
N VAL A 349 28.94 6.98 -23.40
CA VAL A 349 27.68 6.81 -22.67
C VAL A 349 27.85 7.34 -21.25
N ASN A 350 26.77 7.74 -20.60
CA ASN A 350 26.81 8.09 -19.18
C ASN A 350 26.89 6.84 -18.30
N ASN A 351 27.14 7.03 -17.01
CA ASN A 351 27.19 5.92 -16.06
C ASN A 351 25.85 5.15 -16.00
N GLY A 352 25.92 3.82 -16.03
CA GLY A 352 24.76 2.93 -16.03
C GLY A 352 24.01 2.80 -17.37
N GLU A 353 24.46 3.49 -18.42
CA GLU A 353 23.90 3.36 -19.76
C GLU A 353 24.54 2.20 -20.55
N PHE A 354 23.79 1.64 -21.49
CA PHE A 354 24.22 0.52 -22.32
C PHE A 354 23.63 0.58 -23.72
N VAL A 355 24.31 -0.11 -24.64
CA VAL A 355 23.83 -0.31 -26.01
C VAL A 355 23.37 -1.76 -26.19
N CYS A 356 22.17 -1.95 -26.72
CA CYS A 356 21.58 -3.26 -27.04
C CYS A 356 20.99 -3.28 -28.46
N LYS A 357 20.79 -4.47 -29.03
CA LYS A 357 20.21 -4.66 -30.36
C LYS A 357 19.14 -5.79 -30.31
N PRO A 358 17.88 -5.53 -30.71
CA PRO A 358 17.33 -4.24 -31.13
C PRO A 358 17.38 -3.19 -30.01
N ALA A 359 17.41 -1.90 -30.34
CA ALA A 359 17.32 -0.89 -29.29
C ALA A 359 15.97 -0.99 -28.55
N LEU A 360 15.94 -0.56 -27.28
CA LEU A 360 14.73 -0.58 -26.47
C LEU A 360 13.58 0.21 -27.13
N LYS A 361 13.91 1.24 -27.92
CA LYS A 361 12.96 2.05 -28.70
C LYS A 361 13.52 2.31 -30.10
N ASP A 362 12.65 2.25 -31.11
CA ASP A 362 12.98 2.47 -32.53
C ASP A 362 14.16 1.61 -33.02
N THR A 363 14.90 2.11 -34.04
CA THR A 363 16.16 1.55 -34.53
C THR A 363 17.34 1.96 -33.66
N LEU A 364 18.38 1.12 -33.61
CA LEU A 364 19.59 1.36 -32.83
C LEU A 364 20.38 2.57 -33.33
N VAL A 365 20.61 2.65 -34.64
CA VAL A 365 21.22 3.81 -35.28
C VAL A 365 20.15 4.88 -35.43
N VAL A 366 20.43 6.08 -34.92
CA VAL A 366 19.53 7.22 -35.03
C VAL A 366 19.44 7.64 -36.49
N LYS A 367 18.21 7.83 -36.98
CA LYS A 367 17.94 8.17 -38.38
C LYS A 367 18.78 9.37 -38.82
N ASN A 368 19.47 9.23 -39.96
CA ASN A 368 20.37 10.23 -40.55
C ASN A 368 21.59 10.62 -39.69
N LYS A 369 21.95 9.84 -38.65
CA LYS A 369 23.12 10.07 -37.79
C LYS A 369 24.13 8.91 -37.80
N GLY A 370 24.10 8.09 -38.84
CA GLY A 370 25.14 7.11 -39.13
C GLY A 370 25.78 7.44 -40.47
N GLU A 371 27.03 7.86 -40.48
CA GLU A 371 27.76 8.17 -41.71
C GLU A 371 29.18 7.59 -41.69
N TRP A 372 29.63 7.13 -42.85
CA TRP A 372 31.04 6.90 -43.12
C TRP A 372 31.53 7.90 -44.15
N SER A 373 32.80 8.27 -44.07
CA SER A 373 33.47 9.15 -45.03
C SER A 373 34.92 8.76 -45.18
N VAL A 374 35.54 9.15 -46.30
CA VAL A 374 36.99 9.03 -46.48
C VAL A 374 37.67 10.40 -46.53
N GLU A 375 38.88 10.46 -45.99
CA GLU A 375 39.75 11.59 -46.22
C GLU A 375 40.54 11.39 -47.53
N TRP A 376 40.65 12.48 -48.29
CA TRP A 376 41.41 12.53 -49.53
C TRP A 376 42.75 13.22 -49.27
N PRO A 377 43.89 12.72 -49.81
CA PRO A 377 44.03 11.61 -50.76
C PRO A 377 44.14 10.21 -50.11
N PRO A 378 43.95 9.11 -50.89
CA PRO A 378 44.12 7.73 -50.39
C PRO A 378 45.56 7.48 -49.92
N LYS A 379 45.74 6.51 -48.99
CA LYS A 379 47.05 6.18 -48.39
C LYS A 379 48.12 5.80 -49.42
N THR A 380 47.69 5.25 -50.56
CA THR A 380 48.55 4.73 -51.62
C THR A 380 49.04 5.78 -52.61
N PHE A 381 48.57 7.03 -52.51
CA PHE A 381 49.01 8.10 -53.40
C PHE A 381 50.36 8.67 -52.97
N SER A 382 51.35 8.62 -53.87
CA SER A 382 52.62 9.30 -53.64
C SER A 382 52.44 10.82 -53.67
N TYR A 383 53.23 11.54 -52.86
CA TYR A 383 53.24 13.02 -52.83
C TYR A 383 53.38 13.65 -54.23
N LYS A 384 54.12 12.98 -55.13
CA LYS A 384 54.34 13.39 -56.52
C LYS A 384 53.05 13.32 -57.36
N LEU A 385 52.21 12.31 -57.15
CA LEU A 385 50.92 12.14 -57.83
C LEU A 385 49.86 13.12 -57.31
N ILE A 386 49.87 13.40 -56.00
CA ILE A 386 48.96 14.35 -55.34
C ILE A 386 49.17 15.78 -55.88
N LYS A 387 50.44 16.17 -56.10
CA LYS A 387 50.79 17.49 -56.63
C LYS A 387 50.31 17.69 -58.08
N VAL A 388 50.39 16.66 -58.92
CA VAL A 388 49.88 16.67 -60.31
C VAL A 388 48.35 16.72 -60.35
N MET A 389 47.68 16.02 -59.43
CA MET A 389 46.22 15.96 -59.35
C MET A 389 45.58 17.18 -58.67
N SER A 390 46.37 18.07 -58.06
CA SER A 390 45.85 19.28 -57.38
C SER A 390 45.14 20.27 -58.31
N HIS A 391 45.38 20.18 -59.62
CA HIS A 391 44.71 20.96 -60.67
C HIS A 391 43.45 20.31 -61.24
N LEU A 392 43.15 19.05 -60.89
CA LEU A 392 41.91 18.36 -61.27
C LEU A 392 40.82 18.65 -60.23
N LYS A 393 39.56 18.80 -60.67
CA LYS A 393 38.40 18.96 -59.77
C LYS A 393 38.48 17.92 -58.65
N LYS A 394 38.52 18.37 -57.38
CA LYS A 394 38.54 17.48 -56.22
C LYS A 394 37.46 16.41 -56.40
N PRO A 395 37.78 15.11 -56.29
CA PRO A 395 36.76 14.08 -56.37
C PRO A 395 35.70 14.34 -55.28
N LYS A 396 34.43 14.07 -55.59
CA LYS A 396 33.35 14.17 -54.60
C LYS A 396 33.78 13.40 -53.35
N LYS A 397 33.66 14.00 -52.16
CA LYS A 397 33.89 13.31 -50.88
C LYS A 397 33.10 11.99 -50.91
N LEU A 398 33.80 10.86 -50.86
CA LEU A 398 33.12 9.57 -50.75
C LEU A 398 32.58 9.48 -49.32
N LYS A 399 31.26 9.40 -49.24
CA LYS A 399 30.52 9.24 -47.99
C LYS A 399 29.30 8.37 -48.27
N GLY A 400 28.82 7.71 -47.24
CA GLY A 400 27.61 6.91 -47.28
C GLY A 400 27.01 6.75 -45.89
N GLU A 401 25.92 6.01 -45.80
CA GLU A 401 25.13 5.89 -44.59
C GLU A 401 25.43 4.58 -43.83
N LEU A 402 25.30 4.64 -42.52
CA LEU A 402 25.26 3.48 -41.63
C LEU A 402 23.87 3.35 -41.03
N ASN A 403 23.46 2.11 -40.78
CA ASN A 403 22.16 1.76 -40.22
C ASN A 403 22.33 0.50 -39.34
N ASP A 404 21.28 0.01 -38.72
CA ASP A 404 21.32 -1.12 -37.78
C ASP A 404 21.97 -2.39 -38.33
N SER A 405 21.88 -2.64 -39.64
CA SER A 405 22.50 -3.83 -40.26
C SER A 405 24.03 -3.79 -40.23
N HIS A 406 24.60 -2.59 -40.06
CA HIS A 406 26.03 -2.33 -39.98
C HIS A 406 26.58 -2.34 -38.55
N ILE A 407 25.73 -2.47 -37.52
CA ILE A 407 26.12 -2.42 -36.11
C ILE A 407 25.75 -3.73 -35.43
N ASP A 408 26.70 -4.40 -34.80
CA ASP A 408 26.45 -5.58 -33.96
C ASP A 408 26.87 -5.34 -32.51
N ILE A 409 26.33 -6.13 -31.58
CA ILE A 409 26.75 -6.13 -30.18
C ILE A 409 27.64 -7.35 -29.95
N PRO A 410 28.95 -7.18 -29.71
CA PRO A 410 29.84 -8.31 -29.51
C PRO A 410 29.58 -9.00 -28.17
N GLU A 411 29.47 -10.34 -28.18
CA GLU A 411 29.21 -11.14 -26.97
C GLU A 411 30.31 -10.98 -25.91
N LYS A 412 31.58 -11.02 -26.32
CA LYS A 412 32.75 -10.89 -25.44
C LYS A 412 33.23 -9.45 -25.30
N ARG A 413 32.29 -8.51 -25.16
CA ARG A 413 32.61 -7.08 -25.04
C ARG A 413 33.14 -6.74 -23.64
N LYS A 414 34.16 -5.89 -23.59
CA LYS A 414 34.77 -5.42 -22.33
C LYS A 414 33.95 -4.38 -21.58
N GLY A 415 32.89 -3.85 -22.21
CA GLY A 415 32.00 -2.84 -21.64
C GLY A 415 30.66 -2.83 -22.37
N THR A 416 29.61 -2.37 -21.70
CA THR A 416 28.23 -2.31 -22.22
C THR A 416 28.02 -1.25 -23.31
N ASN A 417 29.01 -0.39 -23.52
CA ASN A 417 29.08 0.64 -24.53
C ASN A 417 29.90 0.25 -25.77
N ILE A 418 30.41 -0.98 -25.83
CA ILE A 418 31.19 -1.45 -26.98
C ILE A 418 30.25 -2.04 -28.03
N VAL A 419 30.40 -1.57 -29.27
CA VAL A 419 29.68 -2.04 -30.46
C VAL A 419 30.67 -2.45 -31.55
N ARG A 420 30.22 -3.31 -32.46
CA ARG A 420 30.98 -3.74 -33.64
C ARG A 420 30.45 -3.04 -34.88
N ILE A 421 31.28 -2.23 -35.52
CA ILE A 421 30.97 -1.59 -36.79
C ILE A 421 31.42 -2.50 -37.94
N LYS A 422 30.50 -2.79 -38.85
CA LYS A 422 30.71 -3.43 -40.15
C LYS A 422 30.45 -2.39 -41.24
N LEU A 423 31.49 -1.94 -41.94
CA LEU A 423 31.30 -1.01 -43.05
C LEU A 423 30.47 -1.67 -44.17
N PRO A 424 29.58 -0.92 -44.83
CA PRO A 424 28.77 -1.42 -45.93
C PRO A 424 29.66 -1.80 -47.13
N PRO A 425 29.17 -2.64 -48.06
CA PRO A 425 29.95 -3.09 -49.21
C PRO A 425 30.48 -1.98 -50.13
N ASP A 426 29.82 -0.83 -50.17
CA ASP A 426 30.19 0.34 -50.95
C ASP A 426 31.23 1.24 -50.27
N ALA A 427 31.53 1.01 -48.99
CA ALA A 427 32.58 1.73 -48.27
C ALA A 427 33.99 1.26 -48.71
N PRO A 428 34.94 2.19 -48.95
CA PRO A 428 36.30 1.83 -49.31
C PRO A 428 37.03 1.02 -48.23
N ASN A 429 37.94 0.14 -48.65
CA ASN A 429 38.71 -0.69 -47.72
C ASN A 429 39.63 0.18 -46.83
N PRO A 430 39.53 0.09 -45.49
CA PRO A 430 40.37 0.83 -44.53
C PRO A 430 41.89 0.63 -44.67
N LYS A 431 42.33 -0.46 -45.32
CA LYS A 431 43.74 -0.68 -45.65
C LYS A 431 44.26 0.29 -46.71
N ASN A 432 43.38 0.79 -47.58
CA ASN A 432 43.74 1.62 -48.73
C ASN A 432 43.36 3.10 -48.54
N TYR A 433 42.38 3.37 -47.65
CA TYR A 433 41.82 4.70 -47.41
C TYR A 433 41.82 5.03 -45.92
N GLU A 434 41.89 6.32 -45.59
CA GLU A 434 41.56 6.81 -44.25
C GLU A 434 40.03 6.89 -44.13
N VAL A 435 39.42 5.87 -43.51
CA VAL A 435 37.96 5.78 -43.35
C VAL A 435 37.58 6.27 -41.96
N TYR A 436 36.60 7.17 -41.91
CA TYR A 436 36.06 7.72 -40.67
C TYR A 436 34.58 7.42 -40.56
N VAL A 437 34.13 7.09 -39.35
CA VAL A 437 32.72 6.89 -39.02
C VAL A 437 32.29 7.92 -37.99
N LYS A 438 31.12 8.53 -38.23
CA LYS A 438 30.37 9.26 -37.22
C LYS A 438 29.05 8.51 -36.98
N LEU A 439 28.76 8.23 -35.72
CA LEU A 439 27.65 7.36 -35.35
C LEU A 439 26.98 7.88 -34.09
N THR A 440 25.66 7.99 -34.13
CA THR A 440 24.83 8.25 -32.95
C THR A 440 23.91 7.05 -32.73
N LEU A 441 23.98 6.46 -31.54
CA LEU A 441 23.26 5.26 -31.14
C LEU A 441 22.24 5.58 -30.06
N ARG A 442 21.11 4.88 -30.07
CA ARG A 442 20.19 4.89 -28.92
C ARG A 442 20.74 4.04 -27.78
N VAL A 443 20.60 4.52 -26.54
CA VAL A 443 20.98 3.77 -25.34
C VAL A 443 19.79 3.41 -24.46
N GLY A 444 19.99 2.43 -23.60
CA GLY A 444 19.14 2.16 -22.45
C GLY A 444 19.87 2.45 -21.14
N LYS A 445 19.12 2.59 -20.04
CA LYS A 445 19.64 2.71 -18.67
C LYS A 445 18.92 1.74 -17.75
N GLY A 446 19.66 1.09 -16.86
CA GLY A 446 19.13 0.16 -15.85
C GLY A 446 18.61 0.87 -14.59
N TYR A 447 17.64 0.24 -13.93
CA TYR A 447 16.99 0.68 -12.70
C TYR A 447 16.67 -0.52 -11.80
N ALA A 448 16.43 -0.29 -10.51
CA ALA A 448 16.09 -1.35 -9.54
C ALA A 448 14.58 -1.59 -9.41
N GLY A 449 13.77 -0.54 -9.53
CA GLY A 449 12.33 -0.59 -9.46
C GLY A 449 11.65 0.67 -9.99
N GLU A 450 10.34 0.61 -10.13
CA GLU A 450 9.47 1.78 -10.24
C GLU A 450 8.04 1.45 -9.79
N SER A 451 7.33 2.45 -9.30
CA SER A 451 5.89 2.41 -9.07
C SER A 451 5.13 3.28 -10.06
N ALA A 452 3.98 2.77 -10.52
CA ALA A 452 2.95 3.51 -11.25
C ALA A 452 1.62 3.29 -10.53
N GLY A 453 1.48 3.86 -9.33
CA GLY A 453 0.38 3.58 -8.44
C GLY A 453 0.40 2.10 -8.04
N HIS A 454 -0.69 1.37 -8.27
CA HIS A 454 -0.77 -0.04 -7.88
C HIS A 454 0.02 -1.01 -8.76
N GLN A 455 0.75 -0.52 -9.77
CA GLN A 455 1.52 -1.33 -10.71
C GLN A 455 3.01 -1.10 -10.49
N ILE A 456 3.67 -2.08 -9.90
CA ILE A 456 5.07 -2.00 -9.47
C ILE A 456 5.90 -2.90 -10.37
N LEU A 457 6.99 -2.35 -10.89
CA LEU A 457 8.04 -3.10 -11.57
C LEU A 457 9.23 -3.19 -10.62
N THR A 458 9.80 -4.38 -10.48
CA THR A 458 10.95 -4.60 -9.59
C THR A 458 11.91 -5.61 -10.20
N VAL A 459 13.20 -5.40 -9.93
CA VAL A 459 14.26 -6.33 -10.28
C VAL A 459 14.44 -7.35 -9.14
N TYR A 460 14.63 -8.61 -9.51
CA TYR A 460 15.11 -9.63 -8.57
C TYR A 460 16.48 -10.13 -9.00
N ASP A 461 17.48 -9.92 -8.13
CA ASP A 461 18.78 -10.58 -8.21
C ASP A 461 18.91 -11.54 -7.03
N SER A 462 19.17 -12.82 -7.31
CA SER A 462 19.38 -13.83 -6.26
C SER A 462 20.60 -13.56 -5.36
N SER A 463 21.55 -12.73 -5.79
CA SER A 463 22.66 -12.29 -4.92
C SER A 463 22.30 -11.12 -4.00
N ASP A 464 21.14 -10.48 -4.19
CA ASP A 464 20.68 -9.33 -3.41
C ASP A 464 19.17 -9.39 -3.13
N GLU A 465 18.77 -10.43 -2.41
CA GLU A 465 17.38 -10.61 -1.98
C GLU A 465 16.85 -9.49 -1.03
N PRO A 466 17.68 -8.86 -0.17
CA PRO A 466 17.24 -7.70 0.61
C PRO A 466 16.75 -6.55 -0.26
N ASP A 467 17.49 -6.17 -1.31
CA ASP A 467 17.12 -5.07 -2.21
C ASP A 467 15.77 -5.31 -2.91
N TYR A 468 15.51 -6.54 -3.35
CA TYR A 468 14.22 -6.95 -3.92
C TYR A 468 13.05 -6.72 -2.94
N ASN A 469 13.23 -7.11 -1.68
CA ASN A 469 12.18 -6.95 -0.66
C ASN A 469 12.00 -5.48 -0.24
N ASP A 470 13.09 -4.74 -0.13
CA ASP A 470 13.07 -3.32 0.19
C ASP A 470 12.37 -2.53 -0.90
N THR A 471 12.74 -2.77 -2.16
CA THR A 471 12.10 -2.16 -3.33
C THR A 471 10.60 -2.43 -3.31
N ILE A 472 10.16 -3.68 -3.12
CA ILE A 472 8.72 -3.97 -3.04
C ILE A 472 8.05 -3.21 -1.90
N THR A 473 8.65 -3.19 -0.72
CA THR A 473 8.07 -2.51 0.45
C THR A 473 7.98 -1.00 0.23
N HIS A 474 9.03 -0.41 -0.32
CA HIS A 474 9.15 1.00 -0.65
C HIS A 474 8.10 1.43 -1.68
N GLU A 475 8.00 0.71 -2.80
CA GLU A 475 7.10 1.05 -3.91
C GLU A 475 5.61 0.84 -3.55
N ILE A 476 5.30 -0.18 -2.75
CA ILE A 476 3.95 -0.32 -2.16
C ILE A 476 3.71 0.83 -1.17
N GLY A 477 4.76 1.29 -0.49
CA GLY A 477 4.69 2.44 0.41
C GLY A 477 4.23 3.72 -0.28
N HIS A 478 4.75 4.01 -1.47
CA HIS A 478 4.24 5.11 -2.30
C HIS A 478 2.79 4.90 -2.72
N THR A 479 2.40 3.67 -3.07
CA THR A 479 0.99 3.34 -3.44
C THR A 479 0.02 3.71 -2.32
N PHE A 480 0.46 3.59 -1.08
CA PHE A 480 -0.32 3.92 0.11
C PHE A 480 0.02 5.30 0.70
N ASN A 481 0.69 6.20 -0.02
CA ASN A 481 0.99 7.55 0.47
C ASN A 481 1.62 7.58 1.90
N GLN A 482 2.59 6.70 2.15
CA GLN A 482 3.12 6.47 3.51
C GLN A 482 4.10 7.53 4.01
N THR A 483 4.61 8.34 3.08
CA THR A 483 5.45 9.53 3.29
C THR A 483 4.72 10.73 2.71
N PRO A 484 3.53 11.09 3.21
CA PRO A 484 2.66 12.05 2.53
C PRO A 484 3.33 13.40 2.38
N ASP A 485 3.19 13.99 1.18
CA ASP A 485 3.65 15.34 0.90
C ASP A 485 3.03 16.32 1.90
N ALA A 486 3.91 17.02 2.62
CA ALA A 486 3.51 18.03 3.59
C ALA A 486 2.74 19.19 2.94
N SER A 487 2.93 19.42 1.64
CA SER A 487 2.30 20.49 0.86
C SER A 487 0.89 20.15 0.37
N THR A 488 0.58 18.87 0.15
CA THR A 488 -0.76 18.43 -0.31
C THR A 488 -1.72 18.15 0.83
N HIS A 489 -1.20 17.97 2.05
CA HIS A 489 -1.97 17.62 3.26
C HIS A 489 -2.84 16.35 3.11
N GLU A 490 -2.45 15.42 2.22
CA GLU A 490 -3.18 14.17 1.97
C GLU A 490 -3.03 13.11 3.06
N GLN A 491 -2.32 13.45 4.15
CA GLN A 491 -2.14 12.58 5.30
C GLN A 491 -3.41 12.43 6.16
N PRO A 492 -3.50 11.37 7.00
CA PRO A 492 -4.59 11.21 7.95
C PRO A 492 -4.79 12.44 8.86
N LYS A 493 -6.06 12.79 9.13
CA LYS A 493 -6.44 14.06 9.78
C LYS A 493 -5.84 14.24 11.17
N SER A 494 -5.63 13.13 11.88
CA SER A 494 -5.05 13.11 13.22
C SER A 494 -3.55 13.37 13.26
N LEU A 495 -2.83 13.08 12.18
CA LEU A 495 -1.37 13.15 12.14
C LEU A 495 -0.89 14.53 11.70
N LYS A 496 0.19 15.01 12.31
CA LYS A 496 0.92 16.18 11.82
C LYS A 496 1.63 15.87 10.50
N ASP A 497 2.15 16.90 9.86
CA ASP A 497 3.00 16.75 8.66
C ASP A 497 4.18 15.84 8.96
N HIS A 498 4.51 14.96 8.01
CA HIS A 498 5.58 13.98 8.18
C HIS A 498 6.92 14.70 8.44
N PRO A 499 7.50 14.64 9.66
CA PRO A 499 8.56 15.55 10.08
C PRO A 499 9.94 15.24 9.46
N LYS A 500 10.01 14.13 8.73
CA LYS A 500 11.22 13.65 8.02
C LYS A 500 10.95 13.48 6.53
N TRP A 501 9.89 14.12 6.02
CA TRP A 501 9.56 14.10 4.61
C TRP A 501 10.58 14.92 3.81
N HIS A 502 10.92 14.42 2.63
CA HIS A 502 11.63 15.14 1.59
C HIS A 502 11.18 14.64 0.22
N ASN A 503 11.49 15.40 -0.82
CA ASN A 503 11.14 15.10 -2.21
C ASN A 503 12.39 15.18 -3.10
N ASP A 504 12.15 15.19 -4.42
CA ASP A 504 13.11 15.26 -5.52
C ASP A 504 14.15 16.38 -5.36
N ALA A 505 13.85 17.45 -4.60
CA ALA A 505 14.79 18.53 -4.36
C ALA A 505 16.09 18.06 -3.70
N TYR A 506 16.01 17.01 -2.88
CA TYR A 506 17.13 16.43 -2.14
C TYR A 506 17.57 15.07 -2.71
N GLY A 507 17.36 14.88 -4.02
CA GLY A 507 17.66 13.66 -4.76
C GLY A 507 16.42 12.85 -5.09
N GLY A 508 16.55 11.97 -6.09
CA GLY A 508 15.55 10.97 -6.46
C GLY A 508 14.22 11.50 -6.99
N SER A 509 13.18 10.66 -7.01
CA SER A 509 11.83 11.08 -7.43
C SER A 509 10.71 10.51 -6.58
N GLY A 510 9.86 11.38 -6.05
CA GLY A 510 8.75 11.07 -5.16
C GLY A 510 9.01 11.46 -3.71
N ASP A 511 8.03 11.16 -2.86
CA ASP A 511 8.05 11.52 -1.44
C ASP A 511 8.72 10.46 -0.56
N HIS A 512 9.70 10.86 0.25
CA HIS A 512 10.58 9.95 0.97
C HIS A 512 10.78 10.32 2.44
N CYS A 513 11.41 9.40 3.19
CA CYS A 513 11.72 9.57 4.61
C CYS A 513 13.23 9.67 4.85
N SER A 514 13.70 10.79 5.41
CA SER A 514 15.10 11.02 5.76
C SER A 514 15.51 10.41 7.11
N THR A 515 14.77 9.43 7.63
CA THR A 515 15.07 8.88 8.96
C THR A 515 16.38 8.10 8.98
N GLY A 516 17.34 8.58 9.75
CA GLY A 516 18.68 8.01 9.85
C GLY A 516 19.65 8.51 8.80
N ALA A 517 19.16 9.24 7.79
CA ALA A 517 19.99 9.82 6.73
C ALA A 517 20.68 11.11 7.17
N THR A 518 21.81 11.39 6.52
CA THR A 518 22.59 12.62 6.72
C THR A 518 22.55 13.44 5.44
N LEU A 519 22.40 14.75 5.57
CA LEU A 519 22.40 15.65 4.43
C LEU A 519 23.86 15.91 3.99
N VAL A 520 24.14 15.75 2.71
CA VAL A 520 25.47 15.94 2.10
C VAL A 520 25.38 16.84 0.89
N ASP A 521 26.49 17.48 0.52
CA ASP A 521 26.56 18.30 -0.70
C ASP A 521 26.42 17.40 -1.95
N ASP A 522 25.52 17.79 -2.86
CA ASP A 522 25.27 17.08 -4.11
C ASP A 522 24.88 18.06 -5.22
N THR A 523 25.83 18.29 -6.13
CA THR A 523 25.65 19.25 -7.22
C THR A 523 24.69 18.78 -8.31
N ASP A 524 24.30 17.51 -8.30
CA ASP A 524 23.39 16.94 -9.29
C ASP A 524 21.91 17.14 -8.91
N THR A 525 21.62 17.58 -7.68
CA THR A 525 20.26 17.89 -7.22
C THR A 525 19.92 19.38 -7.36
N THR A 526 18.63 19.71 -7.37
CA THR A 526 18.19 21.11 -7.47
C THR A 526 18.41 21.91 -6.17
N SER A 527 18.53 21.24 -5.02
CA SER A 527 18.86 21.90 -3.75
C SER A 527 20.37 22.15 -3.59
N GLY A 528 21.21 21.43 -4.33
CA GLY A 528 22.66 21.37 -4.08
C GLY A 528 23.04 20.40 -2.95
N GLU A 529 22.06 19.66 -2.41
CA GLU A 529 22.23 18.70 -1.32
C GLU A 529 21.47 17.39 -1.62
N SER A 530 21.90 16.28 -1.05
CA SER A 530 21.16 15.01 -1.06
C SER A 530 21.22 14.29 0.28
N TRP A 531 20.25 13.41 0.53
CA TRP A 531 20.26 12.57 1.73
C TRP A 531 21.06 11.29 1.48
N ASP A 532 22.11 11.07 2.27
CA ASP A 532 22.96 9.89 2.24
C ASP A 532 22.60 8.90 3.37
N GLU A 533 22.57 7.60 3.03
CA GLU A 533 22.39 6.44 3.92
C GLU A 533 21.21 6.53 4.91
N GLY A 534 20.02 6.02 4.56
CA GLY A 534 18.84 6.01 5.43
C GLY A 534 18.52 4.67 6.11
N THR A 535 17.97 4.71 7.33
CA THR A 535 17.60 3.48 8.07
C THR A 535 16.17 3.00 7.82
N CYS A 536 15.33 3.84 7.21
CA CYS A 536 13.91 3.54 6.94
C CYS A 536 13.76 2.93 5.55
N VAL A 537 12.85 1.96 5.37
CA VAL A 537 12.55 1.41 4.04
C VAL A 537 11.98 2.44 3.06
N MET A 538 11.37 3.53 3.56
CA MET A 538 10.92 4.66 2.73
C MET A 538 12.02 5.68 2.44
N TYR A 539 13.29 5.36 2.72
CA TYR A 539 14.43 6.16 2.27
C TYR A 539 14.62 6.00 0.77
N LEU A 540 14.96 7.10 0.11
CA LEU A 540 15.27 7.15 -1.30
C LEU A 540 16.63 6.48 -1.57
N GLY A 541 16.61 5.19 -1.90
CA GLY A 541 17.78 4.45 -2.39
C GLY A 541 18.20 3.26 -1.52
N THR A 542 19.19 2.52 -2.04
CA THR A 542 19.78 1.38 -1.35
C THR A 542 20.70 1.88 -0.24
N SER A 543 20.41 1.51 1.01
CA SER A 543 21.24 1.86 2.15
C SER A 543 21.72 0.60 2.84
N SER A 544 23.03 0.55 3.11
CA SER A 544 23.67 -0.57 3.81
C SER A 544 23.21 -0.69 5.27
N ILE A 545 22.65 0.39 5.82
CA ILE A 545 22.13 0.48 7.19
C ILE A 545 20.60 0.44 7.24
N CYS A 546 19.91 0.25 6.10
CA CYS A 546 18.46 0.09 6.06
C CYS A 546 18.04 -1.08 6.94
N LYS A 547 16.99 -0.87 7.75
CA LYS A 547 16.45 -1.92 8.63
C LYS A 547 15.43 -2.82 7.94
N HIS A 548 15.18 -2.61 6.64
CA HIS A 548 14.18 -3.33 5.85
C HIS A 548 12.76 -3.22 6.44
N GLU A 549 12.47 -2.10 7.12
CA GLU A 549 11.20 -1.84 7.79
C GLU A 549 10.86 -0.35 7.88
N PHE A 550 9.58 -0.06 8.15
CA PHE A 550 9.13 1.30 8.47
C PHE A 550 9.74 1.78 9.78
N CYS A 551 10.31 2.98 9.78
CA CYS A 551 10.84 3.58 10.99
C CYS A 551 9.71 4.05 11.94
N ASP A 552 10.08 4.37 13.18
CA ASP A 552 9.17 4.89 14.21
C ASP A 552 8.40 6.16 13.81
N VAL A 553 8.93 6.91 12.85
CA VAL A 553 8.26 8.11 12.29
C VAL A 553 7.20 7.71 11.28
N CYS A 554 7.47 6.77 10.38
CA CYS A 554 6.52 6.35 9.33
C CYS A 554 5.40 5.44 9.86
N ILE A 555 5.66 4.62 10.90
CA ILE A 555 4.70 3.63 11.42
C ILE A 555 3.29 4.22 11.66
N PRO A 556 3.11 5.37 12.32
CA PRO A 556 1.77 5.94 12.53
C PRO A 556 1.03 6.31 11.25
N TYR A 557 1.74 6.78 10.22
CA TYR A 557 1.16 7.11 8.91
C TYR A 557 0.65 5.83 8.25
N VAL A 558 1.47 4.79 8.18
CA VAL A 558 1.06 3.50 7.61
C VAL A 558 -0.11 2.87 8.38
N ARG A 559 -0.08 2.94 9.72
CA ARG A 559 -1.13 2.38 10.58
C ARG A 559 -2.44 3.14 10.50
N LEU A 560 -2.47 4.41 10.07
CA LEU A 560 -3.70 5.18 9.97
C LEU A 560 -4.19 5.37 8.54
N GLN A 561 -3.35 5.11 7.54
CA GLN A 561 -3.64 5.27 6.14
C GLN A 561 -4.89 4.51 5.66
N ASP A 562 -5.67 5.11 4.76
CA ASP A 562 -6.69 4.38 4.02
C ASP A 562 -6.06 3.54 2.90
N MET A 563 -6.25 2.22 2.97
CA MET A 563 -5.74 1.26 1.98
C MET A 563 -6.87 0.69 1.10
N SER A 564 -8.02 1.35 1.02
CA SER A 564 -9.19 0.86 0.28
C SER A 564 -9.23 1.28 -1.20
N SER A 565 -8.41 2.26 -1.61
CA SER A 565 -8.53 2.97 -2.90
C SER A 565 -7.54 2.54 -4.00
N ILE A 566 -6.87 1.39 -3.85
CA ILE A 566 -5.93 0.83 -4.85
C ILE A 566 -6.64 0.33 -6.11
#